data_AF-A0A2Z6IM18-F1
#
_entry.id   AF-A0A2Z6IM18-F1
#
_cell.length_a   1.000
_cell.length_b   1.000
_cell.length_c   1.000
_cell.angle_alpha   90.00
_cell.angle_beta   90.00
_cell.angle_gamma   90.00
#
_symmetry.space_group_name_H-M   'P 1'
#
loop_
_entity.id
_entity.type
_entity.pdbx_description
1 polymer ?
#
loop_
_entity_poly.entity_id
_entity_poly.type
_entity_poly.pdbx_seq_one_letter_code
_entity_poly.pdbx_strand_id
1 'polypeptide(L)'
;MTDDTETVNPASLASIPIQTLRDSRLSLEGLGLLCRLLSRPNNCQVQMGNLRLELGIGQDKLRNLLAELSRAGYLQREKRHGAGGRWGWKSTVWSESQKSPIR
;
A
#
# COMPACT_ATOMS: atom_id res chain seq x y z
N MET A 1 -37.37 4.55 -18.52
CA MET A 1 -36.04 4.99 -18.98
C MET A 1 -35.29 5.34 -17.72
N THR A 2 -34.57 4.35 -17.19
CA THR A 2 -34.03 4.35 -15.83
C THR A 2 -32.90 5.37 -15.70
N ASP A 3 -33.04 6.17 -14.66
CA ASP A 3 -32.08 7.09 -14.08
C ASP A 3 -30.74 6.37 -13.87
N ASP A 4 -29.74 6.68 -14.69
CA ASP A 4 -28.36 6.27 -14.46
C ASP A 4 -27.82 7.09 -13.29
N THR A 5 -28.22 6.72 -12.08
CA THR A 5 -27.52 7.15 -10.87
C THR A 5 -26.16 6.47 -10.87
N GLU A 6 -25.19 7.09 -11.54
CA GLU A 6 -23.77 6.84 -11.31
C GLU A 6 -23.54 7.06 -9.81
N THR A 7 -23.54 5.96 -9.06
CA THR A 7 -23.28 5.97 -7.63
C THR A 7 -21.79 6.27 -7.49
N VAL A 8 -21.47 7.56 -7.45
CA VAL A 8 -20.13 8.04 -7.12
C VAL A 8 -19.82 7.46 -5.75
N ASN A 9 -18.96 6.45 -5.72
CA ASN A 9 -18.61 5.74 -4.50
C ASN A 9 -17.96 6.75 -3.54
N PRO A 10 -18.53 7.02 -2.35
CA PRO A 10 -18.00 8.03 -1.43
C PRO A 10 -16.60 7.70 -0.88
N ALA A 11 -16.00 6.58 -1.29
CA ALA A 11 -14.61 6.20 -1.07
C ALA A 11 -13.57 7.10 -1.76
N SER A 12 -13.98 8.14 -2.51
CA SER A 12 -13.09 8.91 -3.39
C SER A 12 -12.15 9.93 -2.72
N LEU A 13 -12.09 9.97 -1.38
CA LEU A 13 -11.03 10.64 -0.65
C LEU A 13 -10.35 9.63 0.27
N ALA A 14 -9.10 9.28 -0.03
CA ALA A 14 -8.27 8.49 0.86
C ALA A 14 -8.03 9.29 2.15
N SER A 15 -8.82 9.02 3.19
CA SER A 15 -8.63 9.60 4.51
C SER A 15 -7.58 8.79 5.26
N ILE A 16 -6.48 9.44 5.63
CA ILE A 16 -5.42 8.83 6.43
C ILE A 16 -5.60 9.27 7.89
N PRO A 17 -5.78 8.33 8.83
CA PRO A 17 -5.90 8.66 10.24
C PRO A 17 -4.69 9.44 10.77
N ILE A 18 -4.92 10.43 11.62
CA ILE A 18 -3.84 11.23 12.24
C ILE A 18 -2.84 10.37 13.01
N GLN A 19 -3.30 9.23 13.54
CA GLN A 19 -2.47 8.26 14.25
C GLN A 19 -1.40 7.67 13.32
N THR A 20 -1.78 7.35 12.08
CA THR A 20 -0.88 6.87 11.03
C THR A 20 0.13 7.93 10.61
N LEU A 21 -0.32 9.19 10.48
CA LEU A 21 0.56 10.33 10.16
C LEU A 21 1.60 10.59 11.27
N ARG A 22 1.31 10.20 12.51
CA ARG A 22 2.17 10.40 13.69
C ARG A 22 2.89 9.13 14.15
N ASP A 23 2.81 8.04 13.40
CA ASP A 23 3.45 6.78 13.77
C ASP A 23 4.97 6.90 13.62
N SER A 24 5.68 6.96 14.75
CA SER A 24 7.13 7.09 14.81
C SER A 24 7.89 5.87 14.28
N ARG A 25 7.20 4.75 14.01
CA ARG A 25 7.79 3.56 13.37
C ARG A 25 7.97 3.74 11.86
N LEU A 26 7.35 4.78 11.29
CA LEU A 26 7.49 5.14 9.87
C LEU A 26 8.49 6.29 9.70
N SER A 27 9.39 6.11 8.76
CA SER A 27 10.14 7.21 8.16
C SER A 27 9.22 8.08 7.30
N LEU A 28 9.62 9.32 7.02
CA LEU A 28 8.88 10.19 6.09
C LEU A 28 8.75 9.56 4.69
N GLU A 29 9.77 8.83 4.24
CA GLU A 29 9.74 8.10 2.97
C GLU A 29 8.78 6.91 3.02
N GLY A 30 8.73 6.20 4.15
CA GLY A 30 7.77 5.13 4.39
C GLY A 30 6.34 5.64 4.38
N LEU A 31 6.08 6.76 5.07
CA LEU A 31 4.77 7.43 5.06
C LEU A 31 4.38 7.87 3.64
N GLY A 32 5.30 8.46 2.89
CA GLY A 32 5.08 8.84 1.49
C GLY A 32 4.70 7.64 0.61
N LEU A 33 5.39 6.50 0.78
CA LEU A 33 5.05 5.26 0.10
C LEU A 33 3.66 4.76 0.51
N LEU A 34 3.31 4.78 1.80
CA LEU A 34 1.99 4.37 2.28
C LEU A 34 0.87 5.20 1.64
N CYS A 35 0.99 6.53 1.66
CA CYS A 35 0.05 7.44 1.01
C CYS A 35 -0.11 7.11 -0.48
N ARG A 36 1.00 6.84 -1.17
CA ARG A 36 1.00 6.49 -2.59
C ARG A 36 0.34 5.14 -2.90
N LEU A 37 0.44 4.18 -1.98
CA LEU A 37 -0.21 2.88 -2.11
C LEU A 37 -1.71 2.97 -1.79
N LEU A 38 -2.10 3.75 -0.77
CA LEU A 38 -3.50 3.98 -0.39
C LEU A 38 -4.28 4.80 -1.44
N SER A 39 -3.59 5.60 -2.25
CA SER A 39 -4.24 6.32 -3.37
C SER A 39 -4.55 5.43 -4.58
N ARG A 40 -4.19 4.15 -4.55
CA ARG A 40 -4.51 3.18 -5.60
C ARG A 40 -5.77 2.39 -5.23
N PRO A 41 -6.56 1.97 -6.23
CA PRO A 41 -7.71 1.13 -5.97
C PRO A 41 -7.29 -0.20 -5.32
N ASN A 42 -8.15 -0.67 -4.43
CA ASN A 42 -7.97 -1.93 -3.71
C ASN A 42 -7.78 -3.06 -4.74
N ASN A 43 -6.81 -3.96 -4.50
CA ASN A 43 -6.45 -5.12 -5.33
C ASN A 43 -5.38 -4.88 -6.42
N CYS A 44 -4.71 -3.72 -6.46
CA CYS A 44 -3.55 -3.54 -7.34
C CYS A 44 -2.46 -4.59 -7.06
N GLN A 45 -2.10 -5.38 -8.07
CA GLN A 45 -0.89 -6.19 -8.02
C GLN A 45 0.32 -5.26 -8.01
N VAL A 46 1.02 -5.20 -6.87
CA VAL A 46 2.22 -4.38 -6.74
C VAL A 46 3.38 -5.14 -7.36
N GLN A 47 3.63 -4.89 -8.64
CA GLN A 47 4.84 -5.35 -9.33
C GLN A 47 6.00 -4.42 -8.97
N MET A 48 7.09 -4.98 -8.41
CA MET A 48 8.24 -4.20 -7.97
C MET A 48 8.85 -3.36 -9.10
N GLY A 49 8.94 -3.89 -10.31
CA GLY A 49 9.51 -3.17 -11.46
C GLY A 49 8.76 -1.87 -11.76
N ASN A 50 7.44 -1.96 -11.91
CA ASN A 50 6.60 -0.80 -12.19
C ASN A 50 6.64 0.22 -11.04
N LEU A 51 6.58 -0.26 -9.80
CA LEU A 51 6.62 0.61 -8.64
C LEU A 51 7.95 1.36 -8.52
N ARG A 52 9.08 0.73 -8.88
CA ARG A 52 10.39 1.39 -8.91
C ARG A 52 10.46 2.50 -9.96
N LEU A 53 10.00 2.21 -11.17
CA LEU A 53 10.00 3.17 -12.28
C LEU A 53 9.13 4.38 -11.93
N GLU A 54 7.95 4.12 -11.37
CA GLU A 54 7.01 5.16 -10.99
C GLU A 54 7.51 6.06 -9.86
N LEU A 55 8.19 5.48 -8.86
CA LEU A 55 8.72 6.23 -7.72
C LEU A 55 10.12 6.80 -7.97
N GLY A 56 10.79 6.41 -9.05
CA GLY A 56 12.17 6.80 -9.34
C GLY A 56 13.19 6.30 -8.30
N ILE A 57 12.91 5.18 -7.60
CA ILE A 57 13.80 4.66 -6.54
C ILE A 57 14.44 3.31 -6.88
N GLY A 58 15.63 3.11 -6.33
CA GLY A 58 16.37 1.84 -6.43
C GLY A 58 15.65 0.66 -5.76
N GLN A 59 16.00 -0.55 -6.17
CA GLN A 59 15.37 -1.78 -5.68
C GLN A 59 15.51 -1.96 -4.17
N ASP A 60 16.72 -1.73 -3.65
CA ASP A 60 16.99 -1.90 -2.22
C ASP A 60 16.23 -0.89 -1.38
N LYS A 61 16.14 0.36 -1.84
CA LYS A 61 15.33 1.39 -1.18
C LYS A 61 13.86 0.97 -1.14
N LEU A 62 13.28 0.57 -2.27
CA LEU A 62 11.89 0.10 -2.29
C LEU A 62 11.69 -1.11 -1.37
N ARG A 63 12.61 -2.08 -1.37
CA ARG A 63 12.54 -3.27 -0.51
C ARG A 63 12.56 -2.90 0.97
N ASN A 64 13.42 -1.96 1.36
CA ASN A 64 13.52 -1.48 2.73
C ASN A 64 12.25 -0.76 3.17
N LEU A 65 11.70 0.12 2.33
CA LEU A 65 10.44 0.82 2.61
C LEU A 65 9.26 -0.17 2.75
N LEU A 66 9.15 -1.17 1.87
CA LEU A 66 8.11 -2.19 1.98
C LEU A 66 8.29 -3.05 3.25
N ALA A 67 9.53 -3.34 3.65
CA ALA A 67 9.82 -4.07 4.89
C ALA A 67 9.45 -3.23 6.12
N GLU A 68 9.71 -1.93 6.09
CA GLU A 68 9.31 -0.97 7.12
C GLU A 68 7.79 -0.96 7.30
N LEU A 69 7.03 -0.78 6.21
CA LEU A 69 5.55 -0.82 6.24
C LEU A 69 5.02 -2.14 6.81
N SER A 70 5.63 -3.27 6.44
CA SER A 70 5.25 -4.59 6.98
C SER A 70 5.56 -4.74 8.46
N ARG A 71 6.73 -4.26 8.90
CA ARG A 71 7.12 -4.25 10.31
C ARG A 71 6.18 -3.38 11.15
N ALA A 72 5.82 -2.20 10.64
CA ALA A 72 4.89 -1.27 11.28
C ALA A 72 3.41 -1.68 11.12
N GLY A 73 3.09 -2.74 10.37
CA GLY A 73 1.73 -3.30 10.30
C GLY A 73 0.81 -2.66 9.26
N TYR A 74 1.34 -1.89 8.31
CA TYR A 74 0.56 -1.22 7.25
C TYR A 74 0.49 -2.03 5.95
N LEU A 75 1.33 -3.05 5.80
CA LEU A 75 1.44 -3.84 4.58
C LEU A 75 1.59 -5.33 4.90
N GLN A 76 0.79 -6.16 4.25
CA GLN A 76 1.00 -7.61 4.17
C GLN A 76 1.20 -8.00 2.72
N ARG A 77 2.15 -8.91 2.48
CA ARG A 77 2.46 -9.42 1.15
C ARG A 77 2.35 -10.93 1.13
N GLU A 78 1.50 -11.43 0.24
CA GLU A 78 1.37 -12.86 -0.03
C GLU A 78 2.08 -13.17 -1.34
N LYS A 79 2.98 -14.16 -1.32
CA LYS A 79 3.53 -14.72 -2.54
C LYS A 79 2.43 -15.54 -3.22
N ARG A 80 2.07 -15.19 -4.45
CA ARG A 80 1.05 -15.91 -5.23
C ARG A 80 1.69 -16.57 -6.43
N HIS A 81 1.24 -17.78 -6.72
CA HIS A 81 1.53 -18.43 -7.99
C HIS A 81 0.59 -17.83 -9.04
N GLY A 82 1.16 -17.16 -10.04
CA GLY A 82 0.43 -16.75 -11.23
C GLY A 82 0.29 -17.91 -12.21
N ALA A 83 -0.62 -17.76 -13.17
CA ALA A 83 -0.74 -18.67 -14.29
C ALA A 83 0.59 -18.73 -15.07
N GLY A 84 1.03 -19.94 -15.44
CA GLY A 84 2.27 -20.15 -16.19
C GLY A 84 3.56 -20.18 -15.36
N GLY A 85 3.49 -20.46 -14.06
CA GLY A 85 4.67 -20.70 -13.22
C GLY A 85 5.41 -19.44 -12.75
N ARG A 86 4.93 -18.24 -13.12
CA ARG A 86 5.48 -16.97 -12.63
C ARG A 86 4.96 -16.67 -11.23
N TRP A 87 5.86 -16.27 -10.34
CA TRP A 87 5.50 -15.83 -8.99
C TRP A 87 5.21 -14.33 -8.99
N GLY A 88 4.11 -13.94 -8.36
CA GLY A 88 3.72 -12.55 -8.13
C GLY A 88 3.53 -12.25 -6.64
N TRP A 89 3.30 -10.98 -6.33
CA TRP A 89 2.96 -10.54 -4.98
C TRP A 89 1.55 -9.97 -4.97
N LYS A 90 0.71 -10.46 -4.06
CA LYS A 90 -0.51 -9.77 -3.68
C LYS A 90 -0.20 -8.95 -2.43
N SER A 91 -0.48 -7.64 -2.49
CA SER A 91 -0.28 -6.73 -1.37
C SER A 91 -1.62 -6.31 -0.82
N THR A 92 -1.78 -6.41 0.50
CA THR A 92 -2.89 -5.80 1.24
C THR A 92 -2.32 -4.64 2.04
N VAL A 93 -2.91 -3.46 1.87
CA VAL A 93 -2.46 -2.21 2.50
C VAL A 93 -3.61 -1.68 3.35
N TRP A 94 -3.30 -1.22 4.57
CA TRP A 94 -4.27 -0.65 5.48
C TRP A 94 -3.93 0.80 5.79
N SER A 95 -4.96 1.62 6.01
CA SER A 95 -4.82 3.00 6.50
C SER A 95 -4.39 3.04 7.97
N GLU A 96 -4.67 1.98 8.73
CA GLU A 96 -4.33 1.82 10.14
C GLU A 96 -3.39 0.63 10.35
N SER A 97 -2.48 0.79 11.32
CA SER A 97 -1.55 -0.27 11.67
C SER A 97 -2.27 -1.49 12.25
N GLN A 98 -2.00 -2.66 11.69
CA GLN A 98 -2.46 -3.95 12.20
C GLN A 98 -1.58 -4.49 13.34
N LYS A 99 -0.62 -3.70 13.83
CA LYS A 99 0.31 -4.08 14.89
C LYS A 99 0.33 -3.00 15.96
N SER A 100 0.01 -3.37 17.20
CA SER A 100 0.16 -2.47 18.33
C SER A 100 1.62 -2.00 18.44
N PRO A 101 1.86 -0.73 18.79
CA PRO A 101 3.18 -0.29 19.22
C PRO A 101 3.63 -1.21 20.36
N ILE A 102 4.82 -1.78 20.25
CA ILE A 102 5.41 -2.54 21.35
C ILE A 102 5.59 -1.52 22.49
N ARG A 103 4.84 -1.74 23.58
CA ARG A 103 4.84 -0.88 24.77
C ARG A 103 6.15 -1.03 25.54
#